data_AF-A0A374P9K4-F1
#
_entry.id   AF-A0A374P9K4-F1
#
_cell.length_a   1.000
_cell.length_b   1.000
_cell.length_c   1.000
_cell.angle_alpha   90.00
_cell.angle_beta   90.00
_cell.angle_gamma   90.00
#
_symmetry.space_group_name_H-M   'P 1'
#
loop_
_entity.id
_entity.type
_entity.pdbx_description
1 polymer ?
#
loop_
_entity_poly.entity_id
_entity_poly.type
_entity_poly.pdbx_seq_one_letter_code
_entity_poly.pdbx_strand_id
1 'polypeptide(L)' 'MTEKEVGRYLELIDRRLYILNHSGIDWQPEYGPELDSINRKLTELREAVEAEHARRKERKA' A
#
# COMPACT_ATOMS: atom_id res chain seq x y z
N MET A 1 -6.88 4.33 10.79
CA MET A 1 -5.46 4.27 10.38
C MET A 1 -4.60 5.00 11.41
N THR A 2 -3.56 4.35 11.92
CA THR A 2 -2.57 4.90 12.86
C THR A 2 -1.39 5.55 12.10
N GLU A 3 -0.60 6.38 12.76
CA GLU A 3 0.61 6.97 12.17
C GLU A 3 1.59 5.90 11.63
N LYS A 4 1.73 4.78 12.36
CA LYS A 4 2.54 3.64 11.92
C LYS A 4 2.01 2.99 10.64
N GLU A 5 0.69 2.87 10.52
CA GLU A 5 0.07 2.34 9.31
C GLU A 5 0.25 3.29 8.13
N VAL A 6 0.19 4.61 8.36
CA VAL A 6 0.46 5.64 7.33
C VAL A 6 1.92 5.56 6.86
N GLY A 7 2.87 5.48 7.78
CA GLY A 7 4.29 5.30 7.43
C GLY A 7 4.51 4.05 6.58
N ARG A 8 3.95 2.90 7.02
CA ARG A 8 4.02 1.65 6.25
C ARG A 8 3.37 1.74 4.88
N TYR A 9 2.25 2.47 4.74
CA TYR A 9 1.63 2.69 3.43
C TYR A 9 2.57 3.45 2.49
N LEU A 10 3.20 4.52 2.97
CA LEU A 10 4.13 5.32 2.17
C LEU A 10 5.35 4.50 1.74
N GLU A 11 5.94 3.71 2.64
CA GLU A 11 7.05 2.81 2.31
C GLU A 11 6.68 1.77 1.24
N LEU A 12 5.49 1.17 1.33
CA LEU A 12 5.02 0.19 0.36
C LEU A 12 4.78 0.83 -1.02
N ILE A 13 4.22 2.04 -1.07
CA ILE A 13 4.03 2.78 -2.32
C ILE A 13 5.37 3.17 -2.94
N ASP A 14 6.30 3.70 -2.15
CA ASP A 14 7.63 4.06 -2.62
C ASP A 14 8.34 2.85 -3.24
N ARG A 15 8.34 1.71 -2.55
CA ARG A 15 8.93 0.48 -3.07
C ARG A 15 8.23 -0.03 -4.33
N ARG A 16 6.90 0.05 -4.39
CA ARG A 16 6.13 -0.30 -5.59
C ARG A 16 6.52 0.56 -6.78
N LEU A 17 6.64 1.87 -6.58
CA LEU A 17 7.03 2.82 -7.62
C LEU A 17 8.45 2.55 -8.10
N TYR A 18 9.38 2.27 -7.18
CA TYR A 18 10.73 1.84 -7.54
C TYR A 18 10.68 0.65 -8.50
N ILE A 19 10.01 -0.44 -8.13
CA ILE A 19 9.99 -1.66 -8.95
C ILE A 19 9.38 -1.39 -10.34
N LEU A 20 8.28 -0.63 -10.40
CA LEU A 20 7.61 -0.32 -11.66
C LEU A 20 8.45 0.59 -12.56
N ASN A 21 9.16 1.56 -11.99
CA ASN A 21 10.03 2.48 -12.74
C ASN A 21 11.33 1.81 -13.23
N HIS A 22 11.75 0.71 -12.61
CA HIS A 22 12.89 -0.10 -13.02
C HIS A 22 12.45 -1.38 -13.76
N SER A 23 11.22 -1.40 -14.28
CA SER A 23 10.74 -2.48 -15.13
C SER A 23 11.41 -2.44 -16.51
N GLY A 24 11.84 -3.60 -17.01
CA GLY A 24 12.59 -3.70 -18.28
C GLY A 24 13.89 -4.46 -18.09
N ILE A 25 15.02 -3.83 -18.42
CA ILE A 25 16.36 -4.45 -18.34
C ILE A 25 16.77 -4.71 -16.89
N ASP A 26 16.39 -3.83 -15.95
CA ASP A 26 16.72 -3.95 -14.53
C ASP A 26 15.76 -4.86 -13.75
N TRP A 27 14.86 -5.56 -14.46
CA TRP A 27 13.91 -6.45 -13.83
C TRP A 27 14.62 -7.65 -13.19
N GLN A 28 14.30 -7.89 -11.91
CA GLN A 28 14.77 -9.05 -11.16
C GLN A 28 13.61 -10.03 -10.91
N PRO A 29 13.83 -11.37 -10.96
CA PRO A 29 12.79 -12.37 -10.72
C PRO A 29 12.04 -12.18 -9.40
N GLU A 30 12.71 -11.66 -8.38
CA GLU A 30 12.19 -11.42 -7.04
C GLU A 30 11.11 -10.32 -7.01
N TYR A 31 11.10 -9.42 -8.00
CA TYR A 31 10.17 -8.30 -8.06
C TYR A 31 8.71 -8.72 -8.29
N GLY A 32 8.47 -9.86 -8.95
CA GLY A 32 7.11 -10.38 -9.12
C GLY A 32 6.46 -10.74 -7.77
N PRO A 33 7.04 -11.70 -7.01
CA PRO A 33 6.56 -12.05 -5.67
C PRO A 33 6.55 -10.86 -4.70
N GLU A 34 7.53 -9.96 -4.80
CA GLU A 34 7.56 -8.74 -3.99
C GLU A 34 6.37 -7.82 -4.29
N LEU A 35 6.07 -7.56 -5.57
CA LEU A 35 4.90 -6.78 -5.97
C LEU A 35 3.59 -7.39 -5.50
N ASP A 36 3.46 -8.72 -5.56
CA ASP A 36 2.27 -9.41 -5.04
C ASP A 36 2.11 -9.20 -3.53
N SER A 37 3.21 -9.30 -2.77
CA SER A 37 3.21 -9.01 -1.33
C SER A 37 2.81 -7.56 -1.04
N ILE A 38 3.38 -6.61 -1.79
CA ILE A 38 3.09 -5.18 -1.64
C ILE A 38 1.61 -4.90 -1.94
N ASN A 39 1.09 -5.41 -3.06
CA ASN A 39 -0.31 -5.19 -3.46
C ASN A 39 -1.30 -5.74 -2.44
N ARG A 40 -1.02 -6.92 -1.85
CA ARG A 40 -1.85 -7.48 -0.75
C ARG A 40 -1.86 -6.56 0.47
N LYS A 41 -0.68 -6.16 0.96
CA LYS A 41 -0.55 -5.26 2.14
C LYS A 41 -1.22 -3.90 1.91
N LEU A 42 -1.10 -3.33 0.71
CA LEU A 42 -1.78 -2.08 0.35
C LEU A 42 -3.31 -2.23 0.35
N THR A 43 -3.82 -3.40 -0.04
CA THR A 43 -5.26 -3.69 -0.03
C THR A 43 -5.80 -3.74 1.40
N GLU A 44 -5.11 -4.45 2.30
CA GLU A 44 -5.44 -4.51 3.74
C GLU A 44 -5.45 -3.12 4.39
N LEU A 45 -4.43 -2.28 4.08
CA LEU A 45 -4.37 -0.91 4.59
C LEU A 45 -5.49 -0.03 4.03
N ARG A 46 -5.91 -0.25 2.78
CA ARG A 46 -7.02 0.51 2.17
C ARG A 46 -8.34 0.21 2.88
N GLU A 47 -8.60 -1.04 3.25
CA GLU A 47 -9.79 -1.40 4.03
C GLU A 47 -9.82 -0.69 5.39
N ALA A 48 -8.67 -0.58 6.06
CA ALA A 48 -8.55 0.15 7.33
C ALA A 48 -8.81 1.66 7.17
N VAL A 49 -8.46 2.25 6.02
CA VAL A 49 -8.75 3.65 5.67
C VAL A 49 -10.25 3.83 5.43
N GLU A 50 -10.86 2.98 4.62
CA GLU A 50 -12.31 3.02 4.32
C GLU A 50 -13.15 2.86 5.60
N ALA A 51 -12.78 1.93 6.48
CA ALA A 51 -13.44 1.74 7.77
C ALA A 51 -13.38 3.00 8.66
N GLU A 52 -12.23 3.69 8.70
CA GLU A 52 -12.10 4.95 9.44
C GLU A 52 -12.93 6.07 8.81
N HIS A 53 -12.97 6.16 7.48
CA HIS A 53 -13.82 7.13 6.77
C HIS A 53 -15.32 6.89 7.04
N ALA A 54 -15.76 5.64 7.04
CA ALA A 54 -17.15 5.28 7.38
C ALA A 54 -17.50 5.73 8.81
N ARG A 55 -16.68 5.38 9.81
CA ARG A 55 -16.86 5.83 11.20
C ARG A 55 -16.88 7.34 11.36
N ARG A 56 -16.11 8.07 10.55
CA ARG A 56 -16.12 9.56 10.57
C ARG A 56 -17.38 10.13 9.94
N LYS A 57 -17.97 9.48 8.94
CA LYS A 57 -19.25 9.87 8.36
C LYS A 57 -20.38 9.66 9.36
N GLU A 58 -20.43 8.51 10.04
CA GLU A 58 -21.41 8.21 11.09
C GLU A 58 -21.34 9.20 12.26
N ARG A 59 -20.14 9.60 12.70
CA ARG A 59 -19.97 10.60 13.76
C ARG A 59 -20.41 12.02 13.39
N LYS A 60 -20.57 12.29 12.10
CA LYS A 60 -21.00 13.60 11.58
C LYS A 60 -22.49 13.64 11.22
N ALA A 61 -23.17 12.49 11.26
CA ALA A 61 -24.62 12.36 11.04
C ALA A 61 -25.36 12.43 12.38
#